data_AF-A0A191ZUP9-F1
#
_entry.id   AF-A0A191ZUP9-F1
#
_cell.length_a   1.000
_cell.length_b   1.000
_cell.length_c   1.000
_cell.angle_alpha   90.00
_cell.angle_beta   90.00
_cell.angle_gamma   90.00
#
_symmetry.space_group_name_H-M   'P 1'
#
loop_
_entity.id
_entity.type
_entity.pdbx_description
1 polymer ?
#
loop_
_entity_poly.entity_id
_entity_poly.type
_entity_poly.pdbx_seq_one_letter_code
_entity_poly.pdbx_strand_id
1 'polypeptide(L)'
;MVIDARCVERAEWEPQPELITSIYLHEAAHRLLSGHGHNAAFFAMVLVLYLRAGTGSIPFWQRAKLYDLQDEGANAPQAFAWAWNVAHELAASDLTADRCAEVINDRYRVWRTWLAGADERARVKREAAQAAEERIKSIKESRWWYALAGFVVGAIGVVALAL
;
A
#
# COMPACT_ATOMS: atom_id res chain seq x y z
N MET A 1 -41.53 -28.77 20.45
CA MET A 1 -40.73 -27.79 21.22
C MET A 1 -41.42 -26.45 21.07
N VAL A 2 -42.15 -26.03 22.09
CA VAL A 2 -42.90 -24.76 22.08
C VAL A 2 -41.96 -23.71 22.65
N ILE A 3 -41.57 -22.73 21.83
CA ILE A 3 -40.76 -21.60 22.29
C ILE A 3 -41.70 -20.65 23.04
N ASP A 4 -41.47 -20.47 24.33
CA ASP A 4 -42.21 -19.54 25.20
C ASP A 4 -41.98 -18.11 24.68
N ALA A 5 -43.08 -17.36 24.48
CA ALA A 5 -43.05 -15.97 24.03
C ALA A 5 -42.30 -15.03 24.99
N ARG A 6 -41.97 -15.50 26.20
CA ARG A 6 -41.13 -14.80 27.19
C ARG A 6 -39.62 -15.03 27.03
N CYS A 7 -39.20 -15.91 26.11
CA CYS A 7 -37.78 -16.15 25.80
C CYS A 7 -37.28 -15.38 24.57
N VAL A 8 -38.12 -14.53 23.97
CA VAL A 8 -37.71 -13.59 22.92
C VAL A 8 -37.82 -12.21 23.54
N GLU A 9 -36.69 -11.66 23.99
CA GLU A 9 -36.62 -10.23 24.29
C GLU A 9 -37.22 -9.47 23.11
N ARG A 10 -38.13 -8.53 23.42
CA ARG A 10 -38.71 -7.67 22.41
C ARG A 10 -37.54 -6.98 21.73
N ALA A 11 -37.25 -7.41 20.50
CA ALA A 11 -36.30 -6.76 19.64
C ALA A 11 -36.87 -5.37 19.31
N GLU A 12 -36.71 -4.41 20.21
CA GLU A 12 -36.74 -2.98 19.92
C GLU A 12 -35.49 -2.65 19.09
N TRP A 13 -35.31 -3.34 17.96
CA TRP A 13 -34.26 -3.03 17.01
C TRP A 13 -34.75 -1.84 16.21
N GLU A 14 -34.61 -0.66 16.80
CA GLU A 14 -34.64 0.56 16.01
C GLU A 14 -33.57 0.43 14.91
N PRO A 15 -33.93 0.72 13.63
CA PRO A 15 -32.98 0.65 12.54
C PRO A 15 -31.81 1.59 12.84
N GLN A 16 -30.61 1.04 13.02
CA GLN A 16 -29.41 1.83 13.25
C GLN A 16 -28.97 2.49 11.94
N PRO A 17 -29.22 3.79 11.71
CA PRO A 17 -29.09 4.38 10.38
C PRO A 17 -27.65 4.32 9.87
N GLU A 18 -26.67 4.47 10.77
CA GLU A 18 -25.25 4.40 10.43
C GLU A 18 -24.80 2.99 10.03
N LEU A 19 -25.39 1.96 10.65
CA LEU A 19 -25.13 0.57 10.26
C LEU A 19 -25.71 0.29 8.88
N ILE A 20 -26.94 0.77 8.62
CA ILE A 20 -27.59 0.65 7.31
C ILE A 20 -26.75 1.36 6.24
N THR A 21 -26.29 2.59 6.50
CA THR A 21 -25.41 3.33 5.58
C THR A 21 -24.09 2.57 5.35
N SER A 22 -23.47 2.04 6.40
CA SER A 22 -22.24 1.26 6.28
C SER A 22 -22.42 0.03 5.39
N ILE A 23 -23.49 -0.74 5.61
CA ILE A 23 -23.85 -1.90 4.78
C ILE A 23 -24.12 -1.45 3.33
N TYR A 24 -24.90 -0.40 3.15
CA TYR A 24 -25.23 0.11 1.82
C TYR A 24 -23.98 0.50 1.02
N LEU A 25 -23.04 1.23 1.64
CA LEU A 25 -21.80 1.65 0.98
C LEU A 25 -20.88 0.46 0.70
N HIS A 26 -20.83 -0.54 1.58
CA HIS A 26 -20.11 -1.79 1.35
C HIS A 26 -20.66 -2.54 0.12
N GLU A 27 -21.99 -2.72 0.04
CA GLU A 27 -22.63 -3.35 -1.12
C GLU A 27 -22.52 -2.50 -2.40
N ALA A 28 -22.51 -1.18 -2.27
CA ALA A 28 -22.26 -0.29 -3.40
C ALA A 28 -20.84 -0.47 -3.96
N ALA A 29 -19.83 -0.69 -3.10
CA ALA A 29 -18.48 -1.00 -3.55
C ALA A 29 -18.42 -2.31 -4.37
N HIS A 30 -19.17 -3.35 -3.98
CA HIS A 30 -19.28 -4.59 -4.78
C HIS A 30 -19.88 -4.34 -6.17
N ARG A 31 -20.89 -3.46 -6.27
CA ARG A 31 -21.50 -3.11 -7.55
C ARG A 31 -20.53 -2.33 -8.44
N LEU A 32 -19.79 -1.39 -7.87
CA LEU A 32 -18.82 -0.55 -8.59
C LEU A 32 -17.59 -1.34 -9.05
N LEU A 33 -17.15 -2.32 -8.27
CA LEU A 33 -16.03 -3.19 -8.60
C LEU A 33 -16.50 -4.63 -8.83
N SER A 34 -17.39 -4.81 -9.80
CA SER A 34 -17.91 -6.14 -10.15
C SER A 34 -16.76 -7.09 -10.52
N GLY A 35 -16.71 -8.26 -9.86
CA GLY A 35 -15.66 -9.25 -10.06
C GLY A 35 -14.52 -9.20 -9.02
N HIS A 36 -14.51 -8.20 -8.15
CA HIS A 36 -13.64 -8.19 -6.98
C HIS A 36 -14.34 -8.82 -5.78
N GLY A 37 -13.66 -9.75 -5.12
CA GLY A 37 -14.02 -10.24 -3.79
C GLY A 37 -13.56 -9.27 -2.70
N HIS A 38 -13.25 -9.79 -1.52
CA HIS A 38 -12.73 -9.02 -0.39
C HIS A 38 -11.19 -8.87 -0.54
N ASN A 39 -10.79 -8.11 -1.56
CA ASN A 39 -9.41 -7.83 -1.93
C ASN A 39 -9.06 -6.34 -1.80
N ALA A 40 -7.79 -5.97 -2.06
CA ALA A 40 -7.34 -4.60 -1.81
C ALA A 40 -8.10 -3.55 -2.64
N ALA A 41 -8.48 -3.88 -3.88
CA ALA A 41 -9.24 -2.97 -4.75
C ALA A 41 -10.63 -2.69 -4.16
N PHE A 42 -11.33 -3.75 -3.77
CA PHE A 42 -12.62 -3.64 -3.10
C PHE A 42 -12.52 -2.79 -1.82
N PHE A 43 -11.54 -3.11 -0.97
CA PHE A 43 -11.31 -2.38 0.27
C PHE A 43 -11.00 -0.89 0.04
N ALA A 44 -10.24 -0.56 -1.01
CA ALA A 44 -9.98 0.82 -1.40
C ALA A 44 -11.28 1.55 -1.78
N MET A 45 -12.17 0.91 -2.53
CA MET A 45 -13.46 1.50 -2.91
C MET A 45 -14.37 1.70 -1.70
N VAL A 46 -14.43 0.74 -0.77
CA VAL A 46 -15.14 0.89 0.51
C VAL A 46 -14.62 2.11 1.27
N LEU A 47 -13.30 2.26 1.38
CA LEU A 47 -12.67 3.41 2.04
C LEU A 47 -12.98 4.73 1.32
N VAL A 48 -12.97 4.78 -0.03
CA VAL A 48 -13.36 5.99 -0.77
C VAL A 48 -14.77 6.42 -0.38
N LEU A 49 -15.71 5.47 -0.37
CA LEU A 49 -17.12 5.74 -0.04
C LEU A 49 -17.27 6.18 1.42
N TYR A 50 -16.59 5.53 2.35
CA TYR A 50 -16.63 5.89 3.78
C TYR A 50 -15.98 7.24 4.07
N LEU A 51 -14.85 7.55 3.45
CA LEU A 51 -14.20 8.85 3.61
C LEU A 51 -15.08 9.98 3.07
N ARG A 52 -15.75 9.77 1.94
CA ARG A 52 -16.68 10.76 1.35
C ARG A 52 -18.01 10.86 2.10
N ALA A 53 -18.47 9.78 2.74
CA ALA A 53 -19.64 9.81 3.62
C ALA A 53 -19.40 10.62 4.90
N GLY A 54 -18.13 10.83 5.28
CA GLY A 54 -17.72 11.69 6.38
C GLY A 54 -17.90 11.03 7.75
N THR A 55 -18.63 11.70 8.64
CA THR A 55 -18.69 11.34 10.07
C THR A 55 -20.14 11.16 10.52
N GLY A 56 -20.43 10.01 11.14
CA GLY A 56 -21.63 9.79 11.96
C GLY A 56 -21.31 9.97 13.45
N SER A 57 -21.77 9.06 14.31
CA SER A 57 -21.31 8.95 15.70
C SER A 57 -19.80 8.74 15.82
N ILE A 58 -19.22 8.07 14.82
CA ILE A 58 -17.78 7.96 14.57
C ILE A 58 -17.49 8.22 13.08
N PRO A 59 -16.26 8.59 12.69
CA PRO A 59 -15.87 8.66 11.29
C PRO A 59 -16.17 7.35 10.56
N PHE A 60 -16.85 7.40 9.41
CA PHE A 60 -17.31 6.19 8.71
C PHE A 60 -16.15 5.26 8.33
N TRP A 61 -14.97 5.80 8.03
CA TRP A 61 -13.78 4.99 7.71
C TRP A 61 -13.40 4.02 8.83
N GLN A 62 -13.71 4.33 10.09
CA GLN A 62 -13.46 3.45 11.23
C GLN A 62 -14.37 2.21 11.24
N ARG A 63 -15.41 2.20 10.41
CA ARG A 63 -16.29 1.04 10.21
C ARG A 63 -15.76 0.07 9.13
N ALA A 64 -14.66 0.41 8.46
CA ALA A 64 -13.99 -0.49 7.52
C ALA A 64 -13.44 -1.71 8.27
N LYS A 65 -13.66 -2.91 7.72
CA LYS A 65 -13.35 -4.15 8.41
C LYS A 65 -12.19 -4.85 7.74
N LEU A 66 -11.23 -5.33 8.53
CA LEU A 66 -10.04 -6.00 7.98
C LEU A 66 -10.35 -7.31 7.24
N TYR A 67 -11.52 -7.94 7.47
CA TYR A 67 -11.93 -9.11 6.68
C TYR A 67 -12.17 -8.76 5.21
N ASP A 68 -12.35 -7.48 4.87
CA ASP A 68 -12.47 -6.99 3.49
C ASP A 68 -11.16 -7.11 2.70
N LEU A 69 -10.09 -7.58 3.34
CA LEU A 69 -8.79 -7.89 2.74
C LEU A 69 -8.45 -9.40 2.79
N GLN A 70 -9.40 -10.28 3.12
CA GLN A 70 -9.12 -11.71 3.30
C GLN A 70 -8.48 -12.36 2.06
N ASP A 71 -8.82 -11.89 0.85
CA ASP A 71 -8.31 -12.45 -0.40
C ASP A 71 -6.82 -12.12 -0.63
N GLU A 72 -6.26 -11.15 0.11
CA GLU A 72 -4.86 -10.76 0.03
C GLU A 72 -3.94 -11.62 0.93
N GLY A 73 -4.52 -12.35 1.87
CA GLY A 73 -3.80 -13.28 2.75
C GLY A 73 -2.59 -12.65 3.44
N ALA A 74 -1.40 -13.20 3.21
CA ALA A 74 -0.15 -12.72 3.81
C ALA A 74 0.23 -11.27 3.39
N ASN A 75 -0.33 -10.76 2.28
CA ASN A 75 -0.10 -9.40 1.81
C ASN A 75 -1.08 -8.38 2.41
N ALA A 76 -1.97 -8.77 3.32
CA ALA A 76 -2.98 -7.88 3.91
C ALA A 76 -2.42 -6.56 4.47
N PRO A 77 -1.24 -6.51 5.15
CA PRO A 77 -0.67 -5.23 5.60
C PRO A 77 -0.31 -4.29 4.45
N GLN A 78 0.31 -4.81 3.39
CA GLN A 78 0.68 -4.05 2.19
C GLN A 78 -0.56 -3.63 1.40
N ALA A 79 -1.55 -4.52 1.33
CA ALA A 79 -2.85 -4.26 0.72
C ALA A 79 -3.58 -3.12 1.44
N PHE A 80 -3.60 -3.13 2.77
CA PHE A 80 -4.17 -2.06 3.58
C PHE A 80 -3.49 -0.72 3.29
N ALA A 81 -2.16 -0.68 3.33
CA ALA A 81 -1.40 0.54 3.08
C ALA A 81 -1.64 1.08 1.65
N TRP A 82 -1.69 0.20 0.66
CA TRP A 82 -2.00 0.57 -0.72
C TRP A 82 -3.43 1.13 -0.83
N ALA A 83 -4.42 0.41 -0.30
CA ALA A 83 -5.83 0.78 -0.37
C ALA A 83 -6.10 2.11 0.36
N TRP A 84 -5.50 2.31 1.53
CA TRP A 84 -5.60 3.53 2.31
C TRP A 84 -5.11 4.75 1.53
N ASN A 85 -3.92 4.64 0.92
CA ASN A 85 -3.33 5.74 0.15
C ASN A 85 -4.16 6.08 -1.09
N VAL A 86 -4.58 5.07 -1.85
CA VAL A 86 -5.44 5.25 -3.02
C VAL A 86 -6.78 5.86 -2.62
N ALA A 87 -7.38 5.38 -1.54
CA ALA A 87 -8.67 5.87 -1.08
C ALA A 87 -8.59 7.32 -0.60
N HIS A 88 -7.54 7.72 0.11
CA HIS A 88 -7.35 9.10 0.54
C HIS A 88 -7.21 10.07 -0.63
N GLU A 89 -6.41 9.71 -1.64
CA GLU A 89 -6.25 10.51 -2.85
C GLU A 89 -7.58 10.67 -3.59
N LEU A 90 -8.28 9.56 -3.82
CA LEU A 90 -9.52 9.57 -4.60
C LEU A 90 -10.69 10.19 -3.84
N ALA A 91 -10.77 10.01 -2.52
CA ALA A 91 -11.81 10.60 -1.70
C ALA A 91 -11.79 12.13 -1.76
N ALA A 92 -10.59 12.73 -1.85
CA ALA A 92 -10.39 14.18 -1.97
C ALA A 92 -10.61 14.73 -3.39
N SER A 93 -10.74 13.87 -4.40
CA SER A 93 -10.96 14.27 -5.79
C SER A 93 -12.44 14.54 -6.09
N ASP A 94 -12.71 15.30 -7.16
CA ASP A 94 -14.07 15.54 -7.69
C ASP A 94 -14.60 14.39 -8.57
N LEU A 95 -13.88 13.26 -8.64
CA LEU A 95 -14.28 12.12 -9.47
C LEU A 95 -15.56 11.47 -8.95
N THR A 96 -16.43 11.03 -9.86
CA THR A 96 -17.59 10.20 -9.50
C THR A 96 -17.15 8.84 -8.95
N ALA A 97 -18.05 8.14 -8.24
CA ALA A 97 -17.75 6.83 -7.69
C ALA A 97 -17.36 5.81 -8.78
N ASP A 98 -18.04 5.83 -9.93
CA ASP A 98 -17.69 4.99 -11.09
C ASP A 98 -16.29 5.27 -11.62
N ARG A 99 -15.91 6.56 -11.74
CA ARG A 99 -14.55 6.93 -12.17
C ARG A 99 -13.49 6.55 -11.15
N CYS A 100 -13.79 6.64 -9.85
CA CYS A 100 -12.90 6.12 -8.82
C CYS A 100 -12.71 4.61 -8.97
N ALA A 101 -13.77 3.86 -9.24
CA ALA A 101 -13.70 2.40 -9.43
C ALA A 101 -12.82 2.03 -10.63
N GLU A 102 -12.95 2.73 -11.77
CA GLU A 102 -12.08 2.54 -12.93
C GLU A 102 -10.60 2.77 -12.59
N VAL A 103 -10.29 3.89 -11.91
CA VAL A 103 -8.92 4.22 -11.49
C VAL A 103 -8.37 3.18 -10.52
N ILE A 104 -9.19 2.73 -9.57
CA ILE A 104 -8.83 1.68 -8.61
C ILE A 104 -8.51 0.38 -9.34
N ASN A 105 -9.32 -0.04 -10.31
CA ASN A 105 -9.08 -1.24 -11.09
C ASN A 105 -7.75 -1.21 -11.83
N ASP A 106 -7.47 -0.10 -12.52
CA ASP A 106 -6.21 0.04 -13.26
C ASP A 106 -5.00 0.04 -12.33
N ARG A 107 -5.06 0.78 -11.22
CA ARG A 107 -3.97 0.82 -10.24
C ARG A 107 -3.79 -0.51 -9.53
N TYR A 108 -4.87 -1.23 -9.25
CA TYR A 108 -4.82 -2.54 -8.60
C TYR A 108 -4.12 -3.56 -9.49
N ARG A 109 -4.42 -3.58 -10.80
CA ARG A 109 -3.73 -4.44 -11.76
C ARG A 109 -2.22 -4.19 -11.75
N VAL A 110 -1.80 -2.93 -11.81
CA VAL A 110 -0.38 -2.55 -11.73
C VAL A 110 0.25 -2.99 -10.40
N TRP A 111 -0.45 -2.76 -9.29
CA TRP A 111 0.03 -3.14 -7.96
C TRP A 111 0.16 -4.66 -7.80
N ARG A 112 -0.76 -5.46 -8.36
CA ARG A 112 -0.68 -6.93 -8.37
C ARG A 112 0.51 -7.42 -9.19
N THR A 113 0.77 -6.84 -10.36
CA THR A 113 1.99 -7.13 -11.14
C THR A 113 3.25 -6.76 -10.36
N TRP A 114 3.23 -5.61 -9.67
CA TRP A 114 4.32 -5.24 -8.78
C TRP A 114 4.49 -6.28 -7.68
N LEU A 115 3.45 -6.64 -6.92
CA LEU A 115 3.56 -7.66 -5.85
C LEU A 115 4.15 -8.99 -6.33
N ALA A 116 3.73 -9.48 -7.50
CA ALA A 116 4.27 -10.72 -8.06
C ALA A 116 5.79 -10.67 -8.30
N GLY A 117 6.35 -9.49 -8.59
CA GLY A 117 7.80 -9.30 -8.75
C GLY A 117 8.56 -8.98 -7.46
N ALA A 118 7.95 -9.14 -6.27
CA ALA A 118 8.57 -8.75 -5.00
C ALA A 118 9.87 -9.52 -4.71
N ASP A 119 9.87 -10.84 -4.93
CA ASP A 119 11.05 -11.68 -4.70
C ASP A 119 12.20 -11.31 -5.63
N GLU A 120 11.90 -11.06 -6.90
CA GLU A 120 12.89 -10.63 -7.89
C GLU A 120 13.51 -9.28 -7.50
N ARG A 121 12.68 -8.31 -7.09
CA ARG A 121 13.19 -7.02 -6.61
C ARG A 121 14.02 -7.16 -5.33
N ALA A 122 13.63 -8.04 -4.43
CA ALA A 122 14.39 -8.31 -3.21
C ALA A 122 15.74 -9.00 -3.51
N ARG A 123 15.80 -9.83 -4.55
CA ARG A 123 17.06 -10.40 -5.06
C ARG A 123 17.95 -9.33 -5.68
N VAL A 124 17.44 -8.56 -6.65
CA VAL A 124 18.17 -7.48 -7.31
C VAL A 124 18.71 -6.46 -6.30
N LYS A 125 17.93 -6.12 -5.27
CA LYS A 125 18.37 -5.20 -4.20
C LYS A 125 19.52 -5.79 -3.37
N ARG A 126 19.49 -7.10 -3.08
CA ARG A 126 20.58 -7.79 -2.36
C ARG A 126 21.86 -7.84 -3.20
N GLU A 127 21.74 -8.17 -4.47
CA GLU A 127 22.87 -8.19 -5.42
C GLU A 127 23.48 -6.80 -5.57
N ALA A 128 22.65 -5.75 -5.70
CA ALA A 128 23.13 -4.37 -5.77
C ALA A 128 23.83 -3.92 -4.47
N ALA A 129 23.32 -4.34 -3.31
CA ALA A 129 23.96 -4.05 -2.02
C ALA A 129 25.33 -4.74 -1.89
N GLN A 130 25.42 -6.01 -2.28
CA GLN A 130 26.67 -6.77 -2.30
C GLN A 130 27.69 -6.15 -3.26
N ALA A 131 27.28 -5.80 -4.48
CA ALA A 131 28.16 -5.14 -5.45
C ALA A 131 28.64 -3.76 -4.95
N ALA A 132 27.78 -3.02 -4.24
CA ALA A 132 28.17 -1.76 -3.61
C ALA A 132 29.19 -1.96 -2.47
N GLU A 133 28.99 -2.98 -1.63
CA GLU A 133 29.94 -3.34 -0.56
C GLU A 133 31.30 -3.78 -1.13
N GLU A 134 31.31 -4.61 -2.17
CA GLU A 134 32.52 -5.04 -2.87
C GLU A 134 33.26 -3.85 -3.50
N ARG A 135 32.53 -2.91 -4.12
CA ARG A 135 33.11 -1.68 -4.67
C ARG A 135 33.72 -0.81 -3.58
N ILE A 136 33.05 -0.64 -2.45
CA ILE A 136 33.59 0.12 -1.30
C ILE A 136 34.84 -0.56 -0.74
N LYS A 137 34.84 -1.88 -0.63
CA LYS A 137 36.01 -2.65 -0.18
C LYS A 137 37.19 -2.48 -1.13
N SER A 138 36.97 -2.63 -2.44
CA SER A 138 37.97 -2.41 -3.49
C SER A 138 38.60 -1.00 -3.43
N ILE A 139 37.78 0.04 -3.24
CA ILE A 139 38.26 1.43 -3.10
C ILE A 139 39.12 1.58 -1.83
N LYS A 140 38.72 0.98 -0.70
CA LYS A 140 39.49 1.02 0.54
C LYS A 140 40.84 0.30 0.40
N GLU A 141 40.86 -0.87 -0.24
CA GLU A 141 42.09 -1.64 -0.47
C GLU A 141 43.04 -0.95 -1.46
N SER A 142 42.49 -0.20 -2.41
CA SER A 142 43.27 0.57 -3.39
C SER A 142 43.75 1.94 -2.88
N ARG A 143 43.35 2.34 -1.67
CA ARG A 143 43.60 3.69 -1.13
C ARG A 143 45.08 4.04 -1.02
N TRP A 144 45.92 3.05 -0.71
CA TRP A 144 47.37 3.24 -0.61
C TRP A 144 48.04 3.36 -2.00
N TRP A 145 47.53 2.66 -3.01
CA TRP A 145 47.98 2.82 -4.39
C TRP A 145 47.65 4.21 -4.95
N TYR A 146 46.46 4.73 -4.64
CA TYR A 146 46.11 6.11 -5.02
C TYR A 146 46.98 7.14 -4.29
N ALA A 147 47.30 6.93 -3.01
CA ALA A 147 48.21 7.79 -2.27
C ALA A 147 49.65 7.74 -2.83
N LEU A 148 50.13 6.54 -3.18
CA LEU A 148 51.44 6.34 -3.79
C LEU A 148 51.52 6.99 -5.18
N ALA A 149 50.51 6.80 -6.02
CA ALA A 149 50.42 7.45 -7.34
C ALA A 149 50.42 8.98 -7.23
N GLY A 150 49.65 9.54 -6.27
CA GLY A 150 49.65 10.97 -5.99
C GLY A 150 51.02 11.48 -5.52
N PHE A 151 51.72 10.72 -4.68
CA PHE A 151 53.07 11.08 -4.23
C PHE A 151 54.08 11.07 -5.38
N VAL A 152 54.07 10.04 -6.23
CA VAL A 152 54.97 9.92 -7.39
C VAL A 152 54.73 11.05 -8.40
N VAL A 153 53.47 11.34 -8.73
CA VAL A 153 53.13 12.46 -9.63
C VAL A 153 53.56 13.80 -9.03
N GLY A 154 53.32 14.02 -7.73
CA GLY A 154 53.76 15.22 -7.03
C GLY A 154 55.28 15.38 -7.04
N ALA A 155 56.03 14.31 -6.78
CA ALA A 155 57.49 14.32 -6.81
C ALA A 155 58.04 14.61 -8.22
N ILE A 156 57.47 14.01 -9.26
CA ILE A 156 57.85 14.28 -10.66
C ILE A 156 57.52 15.73 -11.03
N GLY A 157 56.37 16.26 -10.62
CA GLY A 157 55.99 17.65 -10.87
C GLY A 157 56.94 18.65 -10.20
N VAL A 158 57.36 18.39 -8.96
CA VAL A 158 58.35 19.23 -8.25
C VAL A 158 59.72 19.19 -8.93
N VAL A 159 60.14 18.02 -9.41
CA VAL A 159 61.41 17.87 -10.15
C VAL A 159 61.37 18.58 -11.51
N ALA A 160 60.24 18.51 -12.21
CA ALA A 160 60.06 19.19 -13.50
C ALA A 160 59.97 20.73 -13.39
N LEU A 161 59.57 21.26 -12.23
CA LEU A 161 59.56 22.70 -11.92
C LEU A 161 60.91 23.25 -11.44
N ALA A 162 61.85 22.36 -11.09
CA ALA A 162 63.17 22.71 -10.55
C ALA A 162 64.31 22.60 -11.57
N LEU A 163 64.00 22.24 -12.83
CA LEU A 163 64.89 22.19 -13.99
C LEU A 163 64.62 23.37 -14.93
#